data_AF-A0A2P5I8Y0-F1
#
_entry.id   AF-A0A2P5I8Y0-F1
#
_cell.length_a   1.000
_cell.length_b   1.000
_cell.length_c   1.000
_cell.angle_alpha   90.00
_cell.angle_beta   90.00
_cell.angle_gamma   90.00
#
_symmetry.space_group_name_H-M   'P 1'
#
loop_
_entity.id
_entity.type
_entity.pdbx_description
1 polymer ?
#
loop_
_entity_poly.entity_id
_entity_poly.type
_entity_poly.pdbx_seq_one_letter_code
_entity_poly.pdbx_strand_id
1 'polypeptide(L)'
;MSFEKGTCVPTTGVGQPHASRKRRRLPTPPSSSSSDNASDCDLQPPNLPYVPGACFEIKPHNPPPPFDDGGWYHKPDPKEWNPNPWPWGEGSPDTIVEQLLAHSPRKTTPHSDQTTHHLQITHQIRCVDPCKAQIVRCLVDGRELVAKIFDPLYAGLNDCGFSPTYLSERCYSCEAAAYMRIKERGLDGRFTPKFEGCWNFELPLQDSKGGQVLREVRLILQQFIPGDTMEALIERGEAENIDPEVRLGILARLTEATSQLAFIGVRTNDNHPRNFMLAKDGDNEWDITLIDFSHSRVRDLPNSKWRPRPGHDTRLPESPITILDGSFPGGSCGGWLPKEYQGRGKKNYERRLRWMKDRWEGSSQYGPVNYDWLSGPYEDDSSDESTNGDSSDPNSGDDGPVKSHLPKTILRKSTLPTTPPLAMMVPAEMTYKA
;
A
#
# COMPACT_ATOMS: atom_id res chain seq x y z
N MET A 1 12.15 -38.21 -10.22
CA MET A 1 11.65 -38.20 -11.61
C MET A 1 12.42 -37.12 -12.34
N SER A 2 13.35 -37.56 -13.20
CA SER A 2 14.37 -36.72 -13.84
C SER A 2 13.85 -36.22 -15.18
N PHE A 3 13.86 -34.91 -15.40
CA PHE A 3 13.55 -34.32 -16.71
C PHE A 3 14.85 -33.93 -17.43
N GLU A 4 15.02 -34.53 -18.60
CA GLU A 4 16.14 -34.33 -19.52
C GLU A 4 16.04 -32.98 -20.25
N LYS A 5 17.22 -32.42 -20.52
CA LYS A 5 17.43 -31.18 -21.28
C LYS A 5 17.36 -31.47 -22.78
N GLY A 6 16.49 -30.76 -23.49
CA GLY A 6 16.47 -30.71 -24.96
C GLY A 6 17.28 -29.54 -25.50
N THR A 7 18.34 -29.83 -26.24
CA THR A 7 19.19 -28.91 -27.01
C THR A 7 18.59 -28.58 -28.37
N CYS A 8 18.61 -27.31 -28.78
CA CYS A 8 18.37 -26.88 -30.17
C CYS A 8 19.65 -26.31 -30.80
N VAL A 9 19.93 -26.76 -32.03
CA VAL A 9 21.04 -26.39 -32.92
C VAL A 9 20.55 -25.34 -33.93
N PRO A 10 21.40 -24.39 -34.41
CA PRO A 10 20.95 -23.23 -35.19
C PRO A 10 20.96 -23.48 -36.71
N THR A 11 20.06 -22.79 -37.42
CA THR A 11 20.02 -22.72 -38.88
C THR A 11 20.63 -21.42 -39.38
N THR A 12 21.57 -21.57 -40.32
CA THR A 12 22.26 -20.53 -41.09
C THR A 12 21.40 -20.04 -42.26
N GLY A 13 21.49 -18.74 -42.58
CA GLY A 13 20.88 -18.14 -43.77
C GLY A 13 21.60 -16.86 -44.17
N VAL A 14 22.31 -16.93 -45.30
CA VAL A 14 23.18 -15.92 -45.90
C VAL A 14 22.36 -14.94 -46.75
N GLY A 15 22.67 -13.64 -46.68
CA GLY A 15 22.16 -12.60 -47.60
C GLY A 15 23.03 -11.34 -47.56
N GLN A 16 23.60 -10.99 -48.72
CA GLN A 16 24.67 -10.00 -48.97
C GLN A 16 24.19 -8.53 -49.06
N PRO A 17 25.10 -7.54 -49.18
CA PRO A 17 24.94 -6.18 -48.65
C PRO A 17 24.53 -5.12 -49.69
N HIS A 18 23.94 -4.02 -49.20
CA HIS A 18 23.75 -2.77 -49.96
C HIS A 18 24.48 -1.57 -49.34
N ALA A 19 24.85 -0.66 -50.22
CA ALA A 19 25.95 0.28 -50.11
C ALA A 19 25.68 1.55 -49.26
N SER A 20 26.69 1.88 -48.47
CA SER A 20 27.35 3.19 -48.31
C SER A 20 26.59 4.47 -48.71
N ARG A 21 26.25 5.29 -47.70
CA ARG A 21 26.11 6.74 -47.87
C ARG A 21 26.89 7.48 -46.77
N LYS A 22 28.05 8.03 -47.15
CA LYS A 22 28.92 8.91 -46.35
C LYS A 22 28.14 10.15 -45.90
N ARG A 23 28.01 10.38 -44.59
CA ARG A 23 27.70 11.70 -44.02
C ARG A 23 28.95 12.29 -43.36
N ARG A 24 29.17 13.57 -43.68
CA ARG A 24 30.33 14.40 -43.33
C ARG A 24 30.49 14.53 -41.81
N ARG A 25 31.75 14.43 -41.37
CA ARG A 25 32.23 14.85 -40.05
C ARG A 25 32.09 16.36 -39.89
N LEU A 26 31.56 16.80 -38.76
CA LEU A 26 31.74 18.15 -38.22
C LEU A 26 32.75 18.09 -37.04
N PRO A 27 33.53 19.15 -36.83
CA PRO A 27 34.73 19.12 -35.98
C PRO A 27 34.42 19.13 -34.48
N THR A 28 35.20 18.34 -33.74
CA THR A 28 35.33 18.37 -32.28
C THR A 28 36.00 19.67 -31.81
N PRO A 29 35.44 20.38 -30.81
CA PRO A 29 36.16 21.36 -30.03
C PRO A 29 37.00 20.69 -28.91
N PRO A 30 38.04 21.37 -28.40
CA PRO A 30 39.10 20.76 -27.60
C PRO A 30 38.69 20.50 -26.16
N SER A 31 39.30 19.45 -25.62
CA SER A 31 39.35 19.07 -24.21
C SER A 31 39.83 20.21 -23.30
N SER A 32 39.00 20.60 -22.35
CA SER A 32 39.44 21.17 -21.07
C SER A 32 39.35 20.07 -20.01
N SER A 33 40.52 19.63 -19.58
CA SER A 33 40.74 18.82 -18.38
C SER A 33 40.26 19.51 -17.10
N SER A 34 40.05 18.68 -16.07
CA SER A 34 39.85 18.96 -14.64
C SER A 34 38.45 19.36 -14.17
N SER A 35 37.69 18.36 -13.74
CA SER A 35 37.03 18.36 -12.43
C SER A 35 36.67 16.93 -12.10
N ASP A 36 37.46 16.36 -11.19
CA ASP A 36 37.05 15.41 -10.15
C ASP A 36 35.96 14.40 -10.52
N ASN A 37 36.42 13.17 -10.78
CA ASN A 37 35.67 11.96 -10.45
C ASN A 37 35.42 11.94 -8.92
N ALA A 38 34.48 12.76 -8.45
CA ALA A 38 33.79 12.45 -7.21
C ALA A 38 33.10 11.11 -7.44
N SER A 39 33.52 10.12 -6.68
CA SER A 39 33.11 8.73 -6.80
C SER A 39 31.59 8.61 -6.78
N ASP A 40 31.06 7.95 -7.81
CA ASP A 40 29.70 7.44 -7.94
C ASP A 40 29.33 6.39 -6.84
N CYS A 41 30.08 6.38 -5.73
CA CYS A 41 30.03 5.41 -4.64
C CYS A 41 29.26 5.91 -3.40
N ASP A 42 29.00 7.22 -3.26
CA ASP A 42 28.52 7.79 -1.98
C ASP A 42 26.99 7.88 -1.84
N LEU A 43 26.24 7.53 -2.90
CA LEU A 43 24.77 7.54 -2.86
C LEU A 43 24.13 6.15 -2.72
N GLN A 44 24.91 5.07 -2.91
CA GLN A 44 24.37 3.71 -2.88
C GLN A 44 24.40 3.17 -1.44
N PRO A 45 23.28 2.61 -0.94
CA PRO A 45 23.29 1.95 0.36
C PRO A 45 24.21 0.70 0.30
N PRO A 46 24.72 0.23 1.45
CA PRO A 46 25.46 -1.02 1.53
C PRO A 46 24.59 -2.19 1.05
N ASN A 47 25.22 -3.27 0.58
CA ASN A 47 24.52 -4.47 0.10
C ASN A 47 23.41 -4.92 1.07
N LEU A 48 22.25 -5.31 0.50
CA LEU A 48 21.10 -5.79 1.26
C LEU A 48 21.48 -6.97 2.18
N PRO A 49 21.32 -6.85 3.51
CA PRO A 49 21.69 -7.90 4.45
C PRO A 49 20.66 -9.04 4.48
N TYR A 50 19.52 -8.88 3.82
CA TYR A 50 18.35 -9.76 3.91
C TYR A 50 18.43 -10.95 2.96
N VAL A 51 19.46 -11.79 3.11
CA VAL A 51 19.75 -12.94 2.25
C VAL A 51 19.43 -14.28 2.94
N PRO A 52 19.15 -15.37 2.21
CA PRO A 52 18.95 -16.69 2.80
C PRO A 52 20.12 -17.11 3.69
N GLY A 53 19.81 -17.64 4.87
CA GLY A 53 20.78 -18.02 5.89
C GLY A 53 21.20 -16.90 6.83
N ALA A 54 20.84 -15.63 6.55
CA ALA A 54 21.08 -14.54 7.50
C ALA A 54 20.23 -14.72 8.77
N CYS A 55 20.82 -14.39 9.91
CA CYS A 55 20.19 -14.49 11.22
C CYS A 55 20.20 -13.14 11.95
N PHE A 56 19.09 -12.82 12.62
CA PHE A 56 18.94 -11.61 13.41
C PHE A 56 18.34 -11.91 14.77
N GLU A 57 18.78 -11.17 15.78
CA GLU A 57 18.15 -11.13 17.09
C GLU A 57 17.09 -10.04 17.08
N ILE A 58 15.82 -10.43 17.25
CA ILE A 58 14.68 -9.52 17.22
C ILE A 58 14.06 -9.41 18.61
N LYS A 59 13.45 -8.27 18.92
CA LYS A 59 12.71 -8.02 20.17
C LYS A 59 11.32 -7.49 19.88
N PRO A 60 10.31 -7.83 20.70
CA PRO A 60 8.99 -7.22 20.59
C PRO A 60 9.06 -5.69 20.70
N HIS A 61 8.26 -4.99 19.91
CA HIS A 61 8.26 -3.53 19.80
C HIS A 61 6.84 -2.97 19.85
N ASN A 62 6.64 -1.88 20.61
CA ASN A 62 5.41 -1.09 20.55
C ASN A 62 5.51 -0.09 19.39
N PRO A 63 4.72 -0.23 18.31
CA PRO A 63 4.79 0.71 17.20
C PRO A 63 4.37 2.13 17.63
N PRO A 64 4.94 3.20 17.05
CA PRO A 64 4.48 4.55 17.32
C PRO A 64 3.07 4.75 16.73
N PRO A 65 2.29 5.75 17.19
CA PRO A 65 1.02 6.10 16.57
C PRO A 65 1.17 6.39 15.06
N PRO A 66 0.24 5.92 14.21
CA PRO A 66 0.34 6.07 12.75
C PRO A 66 0.29 7.53 12.31
N PHE A 67 0.95 7.88 11.22
CA PHE A 67 0.98 9.26 10.69
C PHE A 67 1.11 9.30 9.16
N ASP A 68 0.72 10.41 8.53
CA ASP A 68 0.70 10.53 7.05
C ASP A 68 0.72 11.98 6.52
N ASP A 69 1.73 12.75 6.92
CA ASP A 69 1.92 14.16 6.55
C ASP A 69 0.71 15.07 6.85
N GLY A 70 -0.14 14.68 7.81
CA GLY A 70 -1.29 15.48 8.18
C GLY A 70 -2.53 15.24 7.32
N GLY A 71 -2.52 14.28 6.39
CA GLY A 71 -3.69 13.96 5.59
C GLY A 71 -4.82 13.39 6.45
N TRP A 72 -4.54 12.32 7.18
CA TRP A 72 -5.55 11.56 7.92
C TRP A 72 -5.20 11.36 9.38
N TYR A 73 -3.96 11.64 9.75
CA TYR A 73 -3.51 11.67 11.14
C TYR A 73 -2.99 13.06 11.49
N HIS A 74 -3.02 13.39 12.78
CA HIS A 74 -2.29 14.54 13.30
C HIS A 74 -0.79 14.30 13.16
N LYS A 75 -0.06 15.33 12.74
CA LYS A 75 1.41 15.27 12.68
C LYS A 75 1.95 15.07 14.11
N PRO A 76 3.02 14.30 14.29
CA PRO A 76 3.72 14.24 15.57
C PRO A 76 4.17 15.64 15.99
N ASP A 77 4.30 15.87 17.31
CA ASP A 77 4.85 17.12 17.81
C ASP A 77 6.28 17.27 17.24
N PRO A 78 6.62 18.37 16.54
CA PRO A 78 7.97 18.57 16.01
C PRO A 78 9.08 18.54 17.08
N LYS A 79 8.73 18.78 18.35
CA LYS A 79 9.65 18.63 19.50
C LYS A 79 9.88 17.18 19.89
N GLU A 80 8.90 16.31 19.66
CA GLU A 80 9.01 14.85 19.87
C GLU A 80 9.76 14.21 18.70
N TRP A 81 9.34 14.54 17.48
CA TRP A 81 9.93 14.02 16.25
C TRP A 81 9.53 14.90 15.06
N ASN A 82 10.52 15.45 14.36
CA ASN A 82 10.29 16.32 13.21
C ASN A 82 10.16 15.47 11.94
N PRO A 83 8.95 15.35 11.34
CA PRO A 83 8.75 14.57 10.11
C PRO A 83 9.50 15.16 8.89
N ASN A 84 9.88 16.43 8.97
CA ASN A 84 10.64 17.13 7.94
C ASN A 84 11.91 17.73 8.55
N PRO A 85 12.90 16.88 8.89
CA PRO A 85 14.12 17.29 9.62
C PRO A 85 14.95 18.33 8.88
N TRP A 86 14.83 18.40 7.55
CA TRP A 86 15.43 19.40 6.68
C TRP A 86 14.37 19.97 5.72
N PRO A 87 14.43 21.27 5.36
CA PRO A 87 13.61 21.83 4.29
C PRO A 87 13.77 21.08 2.96
N TRP A 88 12.76 21.14 2.10
CA TRP A 88 12.80 20.52 0.78
C TRP A 88 13.97 21.04 -0.05
N GLY A 89 14.95 20.17 -0.31
CA GLY A 89 16.09 20.45 -1.20
C GLY A 89 17.19 21.34 -0.61
N GLU A 90 17.10 21.81 0.63
CA GLU A 90 18.13 22.63 1.26
C GLU A 90 18.52 22.08 2.65
N GLY A 91 19.82 21.84 2.85
CA GLY A 91 20.37 21.41 4.13
C GLY A 91 20.16 19.95 4.50
N SER A 92 19.64 19.12 3.59
CA SER A 92 19.63 17.67 3.75
C SER A 92 21.07 17.14 3.69
N PRO A 93 21.45 16.17 4.54
CA PRO A 93 22.72 15.47 4.38
C PRO A 93 22.88 14.83 2.99
N ASP A 94 24.11 14.80 2.51
CA ASP A 94 24.45 14.44 1.12
C ASP A 94 24.24 12.95 0.83
N THR A 95 24.37 12.09 1.85
CA THR A 95 24.27 10.63 1.70
C THR A 95 23.08 10.04 2.45
N ILE A 96 22.60 8.87 1.99
CA ILE A 96 21.53 8.11 2.66
C ILE A 96 21.89 7.76 4.11
N VAL A 97 23.15 7.40 4.34
CA VAL A 97 23.69 7.04 5.65
C VAL A 97 23.63 8.25 6.58
N GLU A 98 24.08 9.42 6.14
CA GLU A 98 24.04 10.63 6.95
C GLU A 98 22.61 11.11 7.21
N GLN A 99 21.71 10.97 6.24
CA GLN A 99 20.28 11.25 6.44
C GLN A 99 19.67 10.36 7.53
N LEU A 100 20.00 9.07 7.52
CA LEU A 100 19.54 8.12 8.55
C LEU A 100 20.09 8.47 9.94
N LEU A 101 21.38 8.82 10.01
CA LEU A 101 22.02 9.21 11.28
C LEU A 101 21.50 10.55 11.80
N ALA A 102 21.18 11.48 10.91
CA ALA A 102 20.59 12.78 11.26
C ALA A 102 19.12 12.68 11.66
N HIS A 103 18.41 11.63 11.21
CA HIS A 103 16.99 11.44 11.51
C HIS A 103 16.70 10.01 11.98
N SER A 104 16.77 9.81 13.29
CA SER A 104 16.48 8.51 13.92
C SER A 104 14.98 8.17 13.92
N PRO A 105 14.62 6.86 13.96
CA PRO A 105 13.25 6.42 14.17
C PRO A 105 12.59 7.02 15.42
N ARG A 106 11.26 7.10 15.44
CA ARG A 106 10.52 7.67 16.56
C ARG A 106 10.74 6.86 17.82
N LYS A 107 11.05 7.51 18.94
CA LYS A 107 11.13 6.83 20.23
C LYS A 107 9.74 6.35 20.66
N THR A 108 9.68 5.12 21.14
CA THR A 108 8.46 4.48 21.64
C THR A 108 8.67 3.98 23.05
N THR A 109 7.58 3.67 23.75
CA THR A 109 7.67 3.01 25.05
C THR A 109 8.20 1.58 24.84
N PRO A 110 9.18 1.11 25.64
CA PRO A 110 9.62 -0.27 25.56
C PRO A 110 8.45 -1.24 25.69
N HIS A 111 8.49 -2.32 24.91
CA HIS A 111 7.51 -3.38 25.04
C HIS A 111 7.64 -4.06 26.41
N SER A 112 6.53 -4.50 27.00
CA SER A 112 6.55 -5.13 28.33
C SER A 112 7.38 -6.43 28.35
N ASP A 113 7.26 -7.19 27.27
CA ASP A 113 8.18 -8.28 26.93
C ASP A 113 9.43 -7.73 26.22
N GLN A 114 10.60 -8.10 26.75
CA GLN A 114 11.92 -7.74 26.23
C GLN A 114 12.73 -9.00 25.84
N THR A 115 12.06 -10.15 25.72
CA THR A 115 12.67 -11.40 25.31
C THR A 115 13.26 -11.26 23.91
N THR A 116 14.48 -11.76 23.73
CA THR A 116 15.12 -11.84 22.42
C THR A 116 14.71 -13.13 21.73
N HIS A 117 14.34 -13.02 20.46
CA HIS A 117 13.97 -14.13 19.59
C HIS A 117 14.93 -14.22 18.40
N HIS A 118 15.08 -15.41 17.83
CA HIS A 118 15.98 -15.63 16.71
C HIS A 118 15.22 -15.75 15.40
N LEU A 119 15.46 -14.81 14.50
CA LEU A 119 14.93 -14.83 13.14
C LEU A 119 16.01 -15.32 12.18
N GLN A 120 15.72 -16.37 11.42
CA GLN A 120 16.56 -16.85 10.31
C GLN A 120 15.82 -16.68 8.98
N ILE A 121 16.43 -15.97 8.03
CA ILE A 121 15.88 -15.85 6.68
C ILE A 121 16.05 -17.19 5.95
N THR A 122 14.94 -17.72 5.42
CA THR A 122 14.97 -18.93 4.59
C THR A 122 14.89 -18.59 3.11
N HIS A 123 14.07 -17.60 2.73
CA HIS A 123 13.88 -17.21 1.33
C HIS A 123 13.62 -15.70 1.20
N GLN A 124 14.12 -15.11 0.12
CA GLN A 124 13.74 -13.76 -0.29
C GLN A 124 12.43 -13.85 -1.09
N ILE A 125 11.41 -13.09 -0.68
CA ILE A 125 10.16 -12.96 -1.46
C ILE A 125 10.26 -11.70 -2.32
N ARG A 126 10.67 -10.58 -1.70
CA ARG A 126 10.93 -9.31 -2.38
C ARG A 126 12.01 -8.54 -1.63
N CYS A 127 13.24 -8.66 -2.10
CA CYS A 127 14.36 -7.89 -1.57
C CYS A 127 14.98 -7.07 -2.72
N VAL A 128 14.65 -5.78 -2.79
CA VAL A 128 15.06 -4.90 -3.89
C VAL A 128 15.38 -3.51 -3.33
N ASP A 129 16.35 -2.85 -3.93
CA ASP A 129 16.67 -1.45 -3.68
C ASP A 129 16.44 -0.64 -4.97
N PRO A 130 15.63 0.42 -4.94
CA PRO A 130 14.83 0.91 -3.81
C PRO A 130 13.52 0.12 -3.57
N CYS A 131 13.14 -0.08 -2.31
CA CYS A 131 11.81 -0.58 -1.94
C CYS A 131 11.40 -0.15 -0.52
N LYS A 132 10.15 0.30 -0.37
CA LYS A 132 9.58 0.76 0.93
C LYS A 132 9.67 -0.27 2.05
N ALA A 133 9.65 -1.56 1.72
CA ALA A 133 9.81 -2.66 2.68
C ALA A 133 10.30 -3.92 1.98
N GLN A 134 11.27 -4.58 2.61
CA GLN A 134 11.84 -5.86 2.20
C GLN A 134 10.96 -6.99 2.75
N ILE A 135 10.73 -8.04 1.96
CA ILE A 135 9.84 -9.15 2.33
C ILE A 135 10.61 -10.46 2.23
N VAL A 136 10.65 -11.19 3.33
CA VAL A 136 11.35 -12.47 3.44
C VAL A 136 10.50 -13.53 4.12
N ARG A 137 10.67 -14.78 3.71
CA ARG A 137 10.23 -15.96 4.46
C ARG A 137 11.31 -16.28 5.50
N CYS A 138 10.90 -16.58 6.71
CA CYS A 138 11.81 -16.77 7.84
C CYS A 138 11.33 -17.83 8.82
N LEU A 139 12.25 -18.33 9.63
CA LEU A 139 11.96 -19.10 10.84
C LEU A 139 12.19 -18.19 12.05
N VAL A 140 11.20 -18.10 12.94
CA VAL A 140 11.32 -17.44 14.23
C VAL A 140 11.09 -18.49 15.30
N ASP A 141 12.16 -18.84 16.02
CA ASP A 141 12.18 -19.93 17.01
C ASP A 141 11.56 -21.24 16.49
N GLY A 142 11.90 -21.57 15.23
CA GLY A 142 11.42 -22.77 14.54
C GLY A 142 10.02 -22.66 13.93
N ARG A 143 9.31 -21.54 14.10
CA ARG A 143 8.02 -21.27 13.44
C ARG A 143 8.22 -20.55 12.12
N GLU A 144 7.60 -21.04 11.07
CA GLU A 144 7.67 -20.43 9.76
C GLU A 144 6.73 -19.23 9.61
N LEU A 145 7.30 -18.08 9.23
CA LEU A 145 6.62 -16.79 9.14
C LEU A 145 7.13 -15.98 7.93
N VAL A 146 6.44 -14.88 7.65
CA VAL A 146 6.92 -13.81 6.76
C VAL A 146 7.29 -12.60 7.60
N ALA A 147 8.48 -12.07 7.36
CA ALA A 147 8.91 -10.79 7.89
C ALA A 147 8.80 -9.72 6.81
N LYS A 148 8.08 -8.64 7.12
CA LYS A 148 8.09 -7.40 6.35
C LYS A 148 8.96 -6.40 7.09
N ILE A 149 10.12 -6.09 6.51
CA ILE A 149 11.21 -5.33 7.13
C ILE A 149 11.21 -3.91 6.56
N PHE A 150 11.10 -2.94 7.44
CA PHE A 150 11.07 -1.51 7.16
C PHE A 150 12.43 -0.91 7.52
N ASP A 151 13.41 -1.12 6.64
CA ASP A 151 14.75 -0.54 6.78
C ASP A 151 14.82 0.79 6.01
N PRO A 152 14.94 1.94 6.70
CA PRO A 152 15.04 3.25 6.07
C PRO A 152 16.14 3.33 5.02
N LEU A 153 17.23 2.56 5.19
CA LEU A 153 18.39 2.60 4.30
C LEU A 153 18.05 2.19 2.85
N TYR A 154 16.98 1.42 2.66
CA TYR A 154 16.55 0.89 1.35
C TYR A 154 15.19 1.43 0.90
N ALA A 155 14.61 2.40 1.61
CA ALA A 155 13.24 2.89 1.36
C ALA A 155 13.07 3.65 0.04
N GLY A 156 14.17 3.99 -0.64
CA GLY A 156 14.20 4.76 -1.89
C GLY A 156 14.15 6.26 -1.68
N LEU A 157 15.10 6.98 -2.28
CA LEU A 157 15.29 8.43 -2.08
C LEU A 157 14.51 9.32 -3.07
N ASN A 158 14.06 8.78 -4.20
CA ASN A 158 14.06 9.60 -5.41
C ASN A 158 12.87 10.54 -5.63
N ASP A 159 11.73 10.41 -4.93
CA ASP A 159 10.51 11.06 -5.46
C ASP A 159 9.71 11.97 -4.51
N CYS A 160 10.08 12.11 -3.23
CA CYS A 160 9.14 12.74 -2.30
C CYS A 160 9.74 13.61 -1.20
N GLY A 161 11.02 14.00 -1.28
CA GLY A 161 11.67 14.99 -0.40
C GLY A 161 11.52 14.78 1.11
N PHE A 162 11.01 13.63 1.51
CA PHE A 162 10.96 13.16 2.88
C PHE A 162 12.22 12.38 3.19
N SER A 163 12.66 12.45 4.44
CA SER A 163 13.72 11.56 4.90
C SER A 163 13.34 10.08 4.72
N PRO A 164 14.31 9.19 4.49
CA PRO A 164 14.07 7.76 4.39
C PRO A 164 13.43 7.18 5.66
N THR A 165 13.86 7.66 6.83
CA THR A 165 13.28 7.30 8.13
C THR A 165 11.81 7.66 8.19
N TYR A 166 11.42 8.84 7.68
CA TYR A 166 10.02 9.24 7.65
C TYR A 166 9.16 8.26 6.84
N LEU A 167 9.62 7.88 5.64
CA LEU A 167 8.88 6.97 4.76
C LEU A 167 8.72 5.59 5.40
N SER A 168 9.81 5.05 5.95
CA SER A 168 9.83 3.77 6.64
C SER A 168 8.88 3.77 7.86
N GLU A 169 9.01 4.79 8.72
CA GLU A 169 8.19 4.97 9.92
C GLU A 169 6.71 5.12 9.61
N ARG A 170 6.37 5.85 8.54
CA ARG A 170 5.00 6.03 8.09
C ARG A 170 4.39 4.70 7.66
N CYS A 171 5.09 3.95 6.82
CA CYS A 171 4.60 2.67 6.31
C CYS A 171 4.44 1.66 7.45
N TYR A 172 5.45 1.54 8.31
CA TYR A 172 5.44 0.65 9.47
C TYR A 172 4.30 0.97 10.44
N SER A 173 4.18 2.23 10.87
CA SER A 173 3.20 2.62 11.88
C SER A 173 1.75 2.51 11.39
N CYS A 174 1.47 2.86 10.13
CA CYS A 174 0.15 2.68 9.51
C CYS A 174 -0.24 1.20 9.44
N GLU A 175 0.68 0.35 8.96
CA GLU A 175 0.43 -1.08 8.81
C GLU A 175 0.26 -1.79 10.15
N ALA A 176 1.13 -1.46 11.12
CA ALA A 176 1.02 -1.98 12.49
C ALA A 176 -0.33 -1.60 13.12
N ALA A 177 -0.76 -0.34 13.01
CA ALA A 177 -2.03 0.11 13.55
C ALA A 177 -3.23 -0.63 12.94
N ALA A 178 -3.20 -0.91 11.63
CA ALA A 178 -4.26 -1.67 10.97
C ALA A 178 -4.32 -3.12 11.46
N TYR A 179 -3.18 -3.83 11.48
CA TYR A 179 -3.15 -5.21 11.96
C TYR A 179 -3.53 -5.33 13.45
N MET A 180 -3.07 -4.41 14.29
CA MET A 180 -3.47 -4.36 15.70
C MET A 180 -4.98 -4.19 15.83
N ARG A 181 -5.60 -3.27 15.07
CA ARG A 181 -7.05 -3.07 15.06
C ARG A 181 -7.80 -4.31 14.56
N ILE A 182 -7.31 -4.96 13.50
CA ILE A 182 -7.89 -6.19 12.94
C ILE A 182 -7.90 -7.30 13.99
N LYS A 183 -6.79 -7.46 14.71
CA LYS A 183 -6.63 -8.44 15.79
C LYS A 183 -7.49 -8.15 17.00
N GLU A 184 -7.48 -6.91 17.49
CA GLU A 184 -8.35 -6.43 18.58
C GLU A 184 -9.83 -6.71 18.31
N ARG A 185 -10.25 -6.64 17.04
CA ARG A 185 -11.63 -6.81 16.60
C ARG A 185 -11.97 -8.24 16.15
N GLY A 186 -11.05 -9.19 16.34
CA GLY A 186 -11.31 -10.61 16.08
C GLY A 186 -11.40 -10.98 14.59
N LEU A 187 -10.78 -10.20 13.69
CA LEU A 187 -10.73 -10.50 12.26
C LEU A 187 -9.35 -11.02 11.79
N ASP A 188 -8.41 -11.21 12.72
CA ASP A 188 -7.06 -11.70 12.44
C ASP A 188 -7.09 -13.10 11.81
N GLY A 189 -6.35 -13.29 10.71
CA GLY A 189 -6.35 -14.55 9.97
C GLY A 189 -7.63 -14.84 9.15
N ARG A 190 -8.66 -13.99 9.21
CA ARG A 190 -9.93 -14.22 8.47
C ARG A 190 -9.88 -13.67 7.05
N PHE A 191 -9.37 -12.45 6.89
CA PHE A 191 -9.26 -11.77 5.59
C PHE A 191 -7.83 -11.29 5.30
N THR A 192 -6.97 -11.40 6.31
CA THR A 192 -5.58 -10.95 6.30
C THR A 192 -4.73 -12.08 6.86
N PRO A 193 -3.40 -12.06 6.67
CA PRO A 193 -2.52 -12.97 7.40
C PRO A 193 -2.71 -12.82 8.90
N LYS A 194 -2.51 -13.90 9.66
CA LYS A 194 -2.40 -13.79 11.12
C LYS A 194 -1.23 -12.89 11.48
N PHE A 195 -1.49 -11.92 12.35
CA PHE A 195 -0.50 -10.95 12.82
C PHE A 195 0.22 -11.47 14.06
N GLU A 196 1.53 -11.69 13.91
CA GLU A 196 2.42 -12.23 14.96
C GLU A 196 3.18 -11.12 15.71
N GLY A 197 2.86 -9.85 15.41
CA GLY A 197 3.31 -8.71 16.19
C GLY A 197 4.30 -7.81 15.47
N CYS A 198 4.72 -6.80 16.23
CA CYS A 198 5.66 -5.76 15.85
C CYS A 198 6.99 -6.02 16.53
N TRP A 199 8.08 -5.86 15.79
CA TRP A 199 9.41 -6.24 16.24
C TRP A 199 10.44 -5.22 15.79
N ASN A 200 11.58 -5.17 16.47
CA ASN A 200 12.75 -4.44 16.04
C ASN A 200 14.03 -5.26 16.23
N PHE A 201 15.10 -4.82 15.57
CA PHE A 201 16.46 -5.35 15.71
C PHE A 201 17.46 -4.29 15.30
N GLU A 202 18.73 -4.53 15.59
CA GLU A 202 19.82 -3.59 15.30
C GLU A 202 20.75 -4.18 14.24
N LEU A 203 21.18 -3.33 13.30
CA LEU A 203 22.17 -3.68 12.28
C LEU A 203 23.38 -2.75 12.35
N PRO A 204 24.60 -3.27 12.16
CA PRO A 204 25.77 -2.43 12.02
C PRO A 204 25.67 -1.57 10.75
N LEU A 205 26.10 -0.32 10.89
CA LEU A 205 26.21 0.67 9.84
C LEU A 205 27.57 1.37 10.00
N GLN A 206 28.28 1.57 8.90
CA GLN A 206 29.51 2.35 8.90
C GLN A 206 29.16 3.81 8.58
N ASP A 207 29.63 4.74 9.40
CA ASP A 207 29.45 6.18 9.17
C ASP A 207 30.50 6.72 8.18
N SER A 208 30.32 7.97 7.73
CA SER A 208 31.22 8.63 6.76
C SER A 208 32.63 8.89 7.31
N LYS A 209 32.85 8.73 8.62
CA LYS A 209 34.16 8.85 9.29
C LYS A 209 34.80 7.48 9.56
N GLY A 210 34.18 6.40 9.09
CA GLY A 210 34.64 5.03 9.32
C GLY A 210 34.30 4.48 10.71
N GLY A 211 33.52 5.19 11.52
CA GLY A 211 32.97 4.70 12.78
C GLY A 211 31.87 3.67 12.54
N GLN A 212 31.69 2.75 13.49
CA GLN A 212 30.61 1.77 13.46
C GLN A 212 29.50 2.20 14.41
N VAL A 213 28.28 2.30 13.88
CA VAL A 213 27.07 2.64 14.62
C VAL A 213 26.02 1.56 14.39
N LEU A 214 25.06 1.45 15.31
CA LEU A 214 23.93 0.54 15.18
C LEU A 214 22.72 1.34 14.68
N ARG A 215 22.06 0.84 13.64
CA ARG A 215 20.76 1.35 13.19
C ARG A 215 19.64 0.42 13.64
N GLU A 216 18.58 1.00 14.19
CA GLU A 216 17.35 0.28 14.52
C GLU A 216 16.55 0.03 13.24
N VAL A 217 16.13 -1.21 13.04
CA VAL A 217 15.26 -1.64 11.94
C VAL A 217 14.00 -2.25 12.51
N ARG A 218 12.86 -1.91 11.91
CA ARG A 218 11.54 -2.37 12.35
C ARG A 218 10.98 -3.40 11.41
N LEU A 219 10.24 -4.35 11.95
CA LEU A 219 9.56 -5.35 11.13
C LEU A 219 8.20 -5.74 11.70
N ILE A 220 7.37 -6.29 10.83
CA ILE A 220 6.12 -6.97 11.18
C ILE A 220 6.28 -8.44 10.83
N LEU A 221 5.93 -9.31 11.78
CA LEU A 221 5.82 -10.75 11.54
C LEU A 221 4.37 -11.11 11.28
N GLN A 222 4.17 -11.95 10.27
CA GLN A 222 2.84 -12.42 9.88
C GLN A 222 2.89 -13.84 9.32
N GLN A 223 1.74 -14.49 9.27
CA GLN A 223 1.57 -15.80 8.63
C GLN A 223 2.04 -15.77 7.17
N PHE A 224 2.72 -16.83 6.73
CA PHE A 224 2.98 -17.07 5.31
C PHE A 224 1.69 -17.45 4.60
N ILE A 225 1.34 -16.71 3.55
CA ILE A 225 0.20 -16.99 2.70
C ILE A 225 0.70 -17.67 1.43
N PRO A 226 0.26 -18.91 1.13
CA PRO A 226 0.63 -19.57 -0.11
C PRO A 226 -0.04 -18.91 -1.32
N GLY A 227 0.37 -19.30 -2.52
CA GLY A 227 -0.23 -18.84 -3.76
C GLY A 227 0.45 -17.60 -4.36
N ASP A 228 -0.24 -16.98 -5.31
CA ASP A 228 0.23 -15.85 -6.10
C ASP A 228 -0.63 -14.61 -5.85
N THR A 229 -0.11 -13.43 -6.17
CA THR A 229 -0.94 -12.23 -6.19
C THR A 229 -1.93 -12.28 -7.35
N MET A 230 -3.07 -11.62 -7.19
CA MET A 230 -4.04 -11.44 -8.27
C MET A 230 -3.39 -10.76 -9.49
N GLU A 231 -2.48 -9.81 -9.26
CA GLU A 231 -1.71 -9.16 -10.34
C GLU A 231 -0.88 -10.17 -11.13
N ALA A 232 -0.11 -11.03 -10.46
CA ALA A 232 0.75 -11.99 -11.13
C ALA A 232 -0.07 -12.99 -11.98
N LEU A 233 -1.24 -13.42 -11.50
CA LEU A 233 -2.14 -14.27 -12.28
C LEU A 233 -2.72 -13.56 -13.51
N ILE A 234 -2.99 -12.26 -13.41
CA ILE A 234 -3.43 -11.43 -14.54
C ILE A 234 -2.30 -11.32 -15.56
N GLU A 235 -1.10 -10.94 -15.13
CA GLU A 235 0.07 -10.70 -16.00
C GLU A 235 0.49 -11.97 -16.74
N ARG A 236 0.40 -13.14 -16.11
CA ARG A 236 0.69 -14.44 -16.74
C ARG A 236 -0.44 -14.96 -17.63
N GLY A 237 -1.58 -14.27 -17.68
CA GLY A 237 -2.77 -14.71 -18.42
C GLY A 237 -3.53 -15.89 -17.78
N GLU A 238 -3.10 -16.34 -16.60
CA GLU A 238 -3.71 -17.47 -15.89
C GLU A 238 -5.11 -17.14 -15.37
N ALA A 239 -5.40 -15.85 -15.11
CA ALA A 239 -6.73 -15.40 -14.74
C ALA A 239 -7.80 -15.77 -15.79
N GLU A 240 -7.45 -15.87 -17.09
CA GLU A 240 -8.40 -16.27 -18.14
C GLU A 240 -8.77 -17.77 -18.08
N ASN A 241 -7.95 -18.59 -17.41
CA ASN A 241 -8.21 -20.02 -17.24
C ASN A 241 -9.08 -20.32 -16.01
N ILE A 242 -9.37 -19.30 -15.19
CA ILE A 242 -10.25 -19.42 -14.03
C ILE A 242 -11.68 -19.11 -14.48
N ASP A 243 -12.61 -19.97 -14.08
CA ASP A 243 -14.03 -19.82 -14.39
C ASP A 243 -14.55 -18.40 -14.04
N PRO A 244 -15.31 -17.74 -14.95
CA PRO A 244 -15.82 -16.38 -14.73
C PRO A 244 -16.59 -16.20 -13.43
N GLU A 245 -17.41 -17.16 -13.02
CA GLU A 245 -18.20 -17.07 -11.79
C GLU A 245 -17.30 -17.19 -10.55
N VAL A 246 -16.25 -18.00 -10.62
CA VAL A 246 -15.22 -18.07 -9.56
C VAL A 246 -14.50 -16.73 -9.43
N ARG A 247 -14.12 -16.09 -10.54
CA ARG A 247 -13.46 -14.77 -10.53
C ARG A 247 -14.37 -13.70 -9.91
N LEU A 248 -15.65 -13.70 -10.25
CA LEU A 248 -16.66 -12.81 -9.65
C LEU A 248 -16.87 -13.12 -8.16
N GLY A 249 -16.86 -14.39 -7.77
CA GLY A 249 -16.93 -14.82 -6.37
C GLY A 249 -15.73 -14.33 -5.53
N ILE A 250 -14.53 -14.33 -6.10
CA ILE A 250 -13.32 -13.76 -5.46
C ILE A 250 -13.48 -12.24 -5.26
N LEU A 251 -13.97 -11.52 -6.26
CA LEU A 251 -14.23 -10.07 -6.14
C LEU A 251 -15.34 -9.76 -5.13
N ALA A 252 -16.35 -10.62 -5.02
CA ALA A 252 -17.36 -10.52 -3.97
C ALA A 252 -16.70 -10.62 -2.59
N ARG A 253 -15.92 -11.68 -2.34
CA ARG A 253 -15.22 -11.88 -1.06
C ARG A 253 -14.28 -10.72 -0.73
N LEU A 254 -13.55 -10.19 -1.71
CA LEU A 254 -12.72 -8.99 -1.55
C LEU A 254 -13.54 -7.78 -1.05
N THR A 255 -14.70 -7.55 -1.66
CA THR A 255 -15.55 -6.40 -1.32
C THR A 255 -16.20 -6.60 0.04
N GLU A 256 -16.65 -7.81 0.34
CA GLU A 256 -17.19 -8.19 1.65
C GLU A 256 -16.12 -8.02 2.75
N ALA A 257 -14.87 -8.45 2.51
CA ALA A 257 -13.74 -8.21 3.41
C ALA A 257 -13.48 -6.70 3.61
N THR A 258 -13.47 -5.93 2.53
CA THR A 258 -13.29 -4.47 2.59
C THR A 258 -14.38 -3.79 3.42
N SER A 259 -15.63 -4.28 3.30
CA SER A 259 -16.75 -3.84 4.14
C SER A 259 -16.54 -4.11 5.62
N GLN A 260 -16.13 -5.33 5.97
CA GLN A 260 -15.85 -5.71 7.35
C GLN A 260 -14.68 -4.92 7.94
N LEU A 261 -13.62 -4.70 7.15
CA LEU A 261 -12.49 -3.86 7.56
C LEU A 261 -12.93 -2.40 7.79
N ALA A 262 -13.70 -1.83 6.85
CA ALA A 262 -14.21 -0.46 6.99
C ALA A 262 -15.11 -0.31 8.22
N PHE A 263 -15.91 -1.34 8.55
CA PHE A 263 -16.76 -1.38 9.73
C PHE A 263 -15.97 -1.24 11.03
N ILE A 264 -14.85 -1.96 11.14
CA ILE A 264 -13.94 -1.85 12.30
C ILE A 264 -13.01 -0.61 12.23
N GLY A 265 -13.24 0.25 11.24
CA GLY A 265 -12.53 1.49 11.04
C GLY A 265 -11.17 1.33 10.35
N VAL A 266 -10.94 0.26 9.59
CA VAL A 266 -9.71 0.08 8.80
C VAL A 266 -10.02 0.29 7.31
N ARG A 267 -9.30 1.19 6.65
CA ARG A 267 -9.31 1.35 5.19
C ARG A 267 -7.93 1.08 4.63
N THR A 268 -7.81 0.20 3.65
CA THR A 268 -6.54 -0.17 3.00
C THR A 268 -5.92 1.01 2.23
N ASN A 269 -6.73 1.77 1.50
CA ASN A 269 -6.36 2.85 0.57
C ASN A 269 -5.38 2.45 -0.55
N ASP A 270 -5.15 1.16 -0.74
CA ASP A 270 -4.22 0.60 -1.72
C ASP A 270 -4.82 -0.69 -2.31
N ASN A 271 -6.04 -0.56 -2.84
CA ASN A 271 -6.79 -1.67 -3.41
C ASN A 271 -6.29 -2.00 -4.82
N HIS A 272 -5.06 -2.49 -4.90
CA HIS A 272 -4.42 -2.95 -6.13
C HIS A 272 -4.29 -4.48 -6.14
N PRO A 273 -4.40 -5.14 -7.32
CA PRO A 273 -4.29 -6.60 -7.44
C PRO A 273 -3.03 -7.20 -6.81
N ARG A 274 -1.93 -6.44 -6.74
CA ARG A 274 -0.68 -6.86 -6.07
C ARG A 274 -0.82 -7.12 -4.56
N ASN A 275 -1.87 -6.58 -3.95
CA ASN A 275 -2.13 -6.68 -2.51
C ASN A 275 -3.15 -7.77 -2.18
N PHE A 276 -3.54 -8.59 -3.15
CA PHE A 276 -4.49 -9.69 -2.96
C PHE A 276 -3.82 -11.02 -3.27
N MET A 277 -3.51 -11.79 -2.25
CA MET A 277 -3.00 -13.15 -2.39
C MET A 277 -4.16 -14.09 -2.69
N LEU A 278 -3.99 -14.94 -3.70
CA LEU A 278 -4.96 -15.95 -4.10
C LEU A 278 -4.33 -17.33 -3.97
N ALA A 279 -4.99 -18.16 -3.19
CA ALA A 279 -4.60 -19.55 -2.96
C ALA A 279 -5.83 -20.44 -3.05
N LYS A 280 -5.61 -21.72 -3.30
CA LYS A 280 -6.65 -22.71 -3.07
C LYS A 280 -6.51 -23.30 -1.69
N ASP A 281 -7.62 -23.47 -1.00
CA ASP A 281 -7.66 -24.14 0.29
C ASP A 281 -7.59 -25.68 0.15
N GLY A 282 -7.75 -26.39 1.25
CA GLY A 282 -7.73 -27.86 1.27
C GLY A 282 -8.86 -28.51 0.48
N ASP A 283 -9.96 -27.78 0.26
CA ASP A 283 -11.11 -28.21 -0.53
C ASP A 283 -10.99 -27.81 -2.02
N ASN A 284 -9.81 -27.26 -2.40
CA ASN A 284 -9.51 -26.76 -3.74
C ASN A 284 -10.41 -25.57 -4.16
N GLU A 285 -11.01 -24.90 -3.19
CA GLU A 285 -11.74 -23.65 -3.36
C GLU A 285 -10.78 -22.46 -3.30
N TRP A 286 -11.01 -21.46 -4.15
CA TRP A 286 -10.19 -20.26 -4.13
C TRP A 286 -10.50 -19.42 -2.90
N ASP A 287 -9.47 -18.97 -2.20
CA ASP A 287 -9.53 -18.00 -1.13
C ASP A 287 -8.73 -16.74 -1.48
N ILE A 288 -9.04 -15.64 -0.80
CA ILE A 288 -8.40 -14.35 -0.98
C ILE A 288 -7.93 -13.78 0.36
N THR A 289 -6.66 -13.40 0.42
CA THR A 289 -6.07 -12.74 1.58
C THR A 289 -5.55 -11.36 1.19
N LEU A 290 -6.01 -10.33 1.90
CA LEU A 290 -5.55 -8.95 1.75
C LEU A 290 -4.24 -8.77 2.52
N ILE A 291 -3.23 -8.25 1.83
CA ILE A 291 -1.91 -7.94 2.39
C ILE A 291 -1.56 -6.47 2.16
N ASP A 292 -0.45 -6.02 2.75
CA ASP A 292 0.11 -4.67 2.59
C ASP A 292 -0.82 -3.54 3.04
N PHE A 293 -0.78 -3.25 4.35
CA PHE A 293 -1.53 -2.14 4.94
C PHE A 293 -0.67 -0.89 5.15
N SER A 294 0.43 -0.73 4.40
CA SER A 294 1.37 0.39 4.54
C SER A 294 0.75 1.77 4.23
N HIS A 295 -0.29 1.81 3.40
CA HIS A 295 -1.07 3.03 3.10
C HIS A 295 -2.41 3.08 3.83
N SER A 296 -2.64 2.15 4.76
CA SER A 296 -3.91 2.03 5.45
C SER A 296 -4.16 3.17 6.43
N ARG A 297 -5.43 3.30 6.80
CA ARG A 297 -5.89 4.26 7.80
C ARG A 297 -6.78 3.59 8.81
N VAL A 298 -6.65 4.03 10.06
CA VAL A 298 -7.45 3.55 11.18
C VAL A 298 -8.25 4.71 11.77
N ARG A 299 -9.57 4.53 11.81
CA ARG A 299 -10.51 5.47 12.40
C ARG A 299 -10.45 5.41 13.92
N ASP A 300 -10.83 6.53 14.53
CA ASP A 300 -11.09 6.64 15.98
C ASP A 300 -9.84 6.40 16.85
N LEU A 301 -8.64 6.39 16.27
CA LEU A 301 -7.41 6.53 17.05
C LEU A 301 -7.29 7.94 17.62
N PRO A 302 -6.62 8.14 18.78
CA PRO A 302 -6.47 9.45 19.40
C PRO A 302 -5.89 10.53 18.46
N ASN A 303 -5.00 10.12 17.56
CA ASN A 303 -4.35 10.99 16.59
C ASN A 303 -4.97 10.90 15.18
N SER A 304 -6.04 10.13 14.97
CA SER A 304 -6.76 10.09 13.70
C SER A 304 -7.54 11.39 13.50
N LYS A 305 -7.53 11.96 12.30
CA LYS A 305 -8.44 13.03 11.84
C LYS A 305 -9.69 12.47 11.19
N TRP A 306 -9.66 11.19 10.81
CA TRP A 306 -10.79 10.51 10.22
C TRP A 306 -11.86 10.26 11.29
N ARG A 307 -12.98 10.98 11.17
CA ARG A 307 -14.14 10.87 12.08
C ARG A 307 -15.21 9.97 11.47
N PRO A 308 -16.06 9.32 12.29
CA PRO A 308 -17.28 8.71 11.81
C PRO A 308 -18.14 9.74 11.07
N ARG A 309 -18.74 9.36 9.94
CA ARG A 309 -19.70 10.23 9.25
C ARG A 309 -20.92 10.42 10.16
N PRO A 310 -21.39 11.66 10.41
CA PRO A 310 -22.63 11.88 11.14
C PRO A 310 -23.79 11.11 10.49
N GLY A 311 -24.59 10.40 11.30
CA GLY A 311 -25.74 9.63 10.81
C GLY A 311 -25.40 8.26 10.21
N HIS A 312 -24.14 7.84 10.22
CA HIS A 312 -23.78 6.48 9.80
C HIS A 312 -24.28 5.46 10.82
N ASP A 313 -25.07 4.47 10.39
CA ASP A 313 -25.44 3.34 11.24
C ASP A 313 -24.18 2.54 11.55
N THR A 314 -23.84 2.40 12.83
CA THR A 314 -22.67 1.67 13.31
C THR A 314 -23.01 0.25 13.76
N ARG A 315 -24.26 -0.20 13.58
CA ARG A 315 -24.70 -1.54 13.96
C ARG A 315 -24.33 -2.60 12.93
N LEU A 316 -24.23 -2.21 11.65
CA LEU A 316 -23.91 -3.11 10.54
C LEU A 316 -22.81 -2.51 9.66
N PRO A 317 -21.98 -3.35 9.02
CA PRO A 317 -21.02 -2.93 8.00
C PRO A 317 -21.71 -2.22 6.83
N GLU A 318 -21.02 -1.27 6.18
CA GLU A 318 -21.50 -0.65 4.94
C GLU A 318 -21.76 -1.73 3.89
N SER A 319 -22.85 -1.64 3.14
CA SER A 319 -23.10 -2.58 2.03
C SER A 319 -21.91 -2.55 1.05
N PRO A 320 -21.45 -3.71 0.57
CA PRO A 320 -20.49 -3.80 -0.53
C PRO A 320 -20.87 -2.91 -1.73
N ILE A 321 -22.18 -2.78 -2.03
CA ILE A 321 -22.68 -1.89 -3.09
C ILE A 321 -22.30 -0.43 -2.83
N THR A 322 -22.45 0.03 -1.58
CA THR A 322 -22.15 1.40 -1.14
C THR A 322 -20.64 1.69 -1.23
N ILE A 323 -19.79 0.75 -0.79
CA ILE A 323 -18.34 0.94 -0.74
C ILE A 323 -17.73 1.08 -2.14
N LEU A 324 -18.34 0.41 -3.12
CA LEU A 324 -17.82 0.37 -4.48
C LEU A 324 -18.16 1.63 -5.29
N ASP A 325 -19.09 2.47 -4.83
CA ASP A 325 -19.41 3.78 -5.43
C ASP A 325 -19.58 3.73 -6.97
N GLY A 326 -20.20 2.65 -7.46
CA GLY A 326 -20.36 2.37 -8.89
C GLY A 326 -19.10 1.95 -9.66
N SER A 327 -17.95 2.05 -9.04
CA SER A 327 -16.63 1.74 -9.58
C SER A 327 -16.24 0.28 -9.34
N PHE A 328 -17.17 -0.67 -9.48
CA PHE A 328 -16.85 -2.09 -9.32
C PHE A 328 -16.08 -2.65 -10.53
N PRO A 329 -15.03 -3.47 -10.31
CA PRO A 329 -14.30 -3.62 -9.06
C PRO A 329 -13.50 -2.36 -8.77
N GLY A 330 -13.38 -2.01 -7.50
CA GLY A 330 -12.57 -0.86 -7.10
C GLY A 330 -11.13 -0.99 -7.62
N GLY A 331 -10.56 0.12 -8.10
CA GLY A 331 -9.15 0.21 -8.47
C GLY A 331 -8.77 -0.47 -9.79
N SER A 332 -7.54 -1.00 -9.85
CA SER A 332 -6.92 -1.56 -11.07
C SER A 332 -7.29 -3.02 -11.35
N CYS A 333 -8.35 -3.55 -10.75
CA CYS A 333 -8.75 -4.97 -10.90
C CYS A 333 -9.45 -5.28 -12.24
N GLY A 334 -9.40 -4.38 -13.23
CA GLY A 334 -10.07 -4.55 -14.51
C GLY A 334 -9.65 -5.83 -15.26
N GLY A 335 -8.38 -6.20 -15.18
CA GLY A 335 -7.87 -7.46 -15.75
C GLY A 335 -8.45 -8.72 -15.09
N TRP A 336 -8.96 -8.62 -13.87
CA TRP A 336 -9.61 -9.72 -13.16
C TRP A 336 -11.09 -9.90 -13.52
N LEU A 337 -11.75 -8.90 -14.12
CA LEU A 337 -13.14 -9.05 -14.54
C LEU A 337 -13.27 -9.98 -15.76
N PRO A 338 -14.33 -10.80 -15.84
CA PRO A 338 -14.72 -11.43 -17.09
C PRO A 338 -15.03 -10.38 -18.17
N LYS A 339 -14.78 -10.71 -19.44
CA LYS A 339 -14.79 -9.76 -20.57
C LYS A 339 -16.12 -9.02 -20.71
N GLU A 340 -17.23 -9.69 -20.42
CA GLU A 340 -18.59 -9.12 -20.48
C GLU A 340 -18.91 -8.10 -19.38
N TYR A 341 -18.09 -8.04 -18.32
CA TYR A 341 -18.18 -7.03 -17.25
C TYR A 341 -17.14 -5.91 -17.40
N GLN A 342 -16.17 -6.06 -18.31
CA GLN A 342 -15.12 -5.07 -18.53
C GLN A 342 -15.64 -3.82 -19.25
N GLY A 343 -14.98 -2.68 -19.05
CA GLY A 343 -15.30 -1.41 -19.72
C GLY A 343 -16.14 -0.44 -18.88
N ARG A 344 -16.08 0.85 -19.28
CA ARG A 344 -16.68 1.97 -18.55
C ARG A 344 -18.05 2.40 -19.04
N GLY A 345 -18.54 1.81 -20.14
CA GLY A 345 -19.84 2.16 -20.72
C GLY A 345 -21.02 1.78 -19.83
N LYS A 346 -22.13 2.51 -20.00
CA LYS A 346 -23.38 2.37 -19.23
C LYS A 346 -23.88 0.93 -19.16
N LYS A 347 -23.84 0.17 -20.26
CA LYS A 347 -24.26 -1.24 -20.30
C LYS A 347 -23.46 -2.14 -19.35
N ASN A 348 -22.15 -1.95 -19.28
CA ASN A 348 -21.27 -2.76 -18.43
C ASN A 348 -21.42 -2.34 -16.97
N TYR A 349 -21.59 -1.04 -16.72
CA TYR A 349 -21.97 -0.51 -15.42
C TYR A 349 -23.29 -1.10 -14.90
N GLU A 350 -24.36 -1.07 -15.70
CA GLU A 350 -25.68 -1.63 -15.33
C GLU A 350 -25.61 -3.13 -15.08
N ARG A 351 -24.82 -3.87 -15.87
CA ARG A 351 -24.56 -5.30 -15.67
C ARG A 351 -23.90 -5.56 -14.32
N ARG A 352 -22.84 -4.82 -13.99
CA ARG A 352 -22.15 -4.91 -12.69
C ARG A 352 -23.10 -4.56 -11.54
N LEU A 353 -23.85 -3.47 -11.67
CA LEU A 353 -24.82 -3.06 -10.65
C LEU A 353 -25.90 -4.12 -10.42
N ARG A 354 -26.44 -4.72 -11.48
CA ARG A 354 -27.42 -5.81 -11.36
C ARG A 354 -26.84 -6.99 -10.60
N TRP A 355 -25.66 -7.46 -11.00
CA TRP A 355 -24.98 -8.56 -10.31
C TRP A 355 -24.75 -8.26 -8.82
N MET A 356 -24.32 -7.04 -8.49
CA MET A 356 -24.14 -6.63 -7.09
C MET A 356 -25.46 -6.57 -6.31
N LYS A 357 -26.53 -6.07 -6.95
CA LYS A 357 -27.87 -6.00 -6.35
C LYS A 357 -28.41 -7.40 -6.06
N ASP A 358 -28.32 -8.32 -7.01
CA ASP A 358 -28.75 -9.71 -6.85
C ASP A 358 -28.06 -10.39 -5.66
N ARG A 359 -26.83 -9.96 -5.32
CA ARG A 359 -26.04 -10.52 -4.23
C ARG A 359 -26.28 -9.85 -2.86
N TRP A 360 -26.36 -8.53 -2.82
CA TRP A 360 -26.29 -7.77 -1.55
C TRP A 360 -27.50 -6.86 -1.28
N GLU A 361 -28.35 -6.59 -2.28
CA GLU A 361 -29.54 -5.76 -2.06
C GLU A 361 -30.54 -6.50 -1.16
N GLY A 362 -31.01 -5.82 -0.11
CA GLY A 362 -31.92 -6.42 0.89
C GLY A 362 -31.24 -7.38 1.89
N SER A 363 -29.93 -7.57 1.82
CA SER A 363 -29.21 -8.38 2.81
C SER A 363 -29.28 -7.76 4.21
N SER A 364 -29.61 -8.57 5.22
CA SER A 364 -29.62 -8.16 6.62
C SER A 364 -28.23 -8.10 7.26
N GLN A 365 -27.19 -8.53 6.53
CA GLN A 365 -25.80 -8.53 7.03
C GLN A 365 -25.14 -7.14 6.92
N TYR A 366 -25.74 -6.24 6.15
CA TYR A 366 -25.17 -4.94 5.84
C TYR A 366 -26.17 -3.82 6.13
N GLY A 367 -25.65 -2.61 6.35
CA GLY A 367 -26.45 -1.40 6.36
C GLY A 367 -27.15 -1.17 5.02
N PRO A 368 -28.19 -0.32 5.00
CA PRO A 368 -28.91 0.00 3.78
C PRO A 368 -27.97 0.55 2.71
N VAL A 369 -28.27 0.22 1.45
CA VAL A 369 -27.48 0.71 0.32
C VAL A 369 -27.68 2.23 0.20
N ASN A 370 -26.59 2.97 0.17
CA ASN A 370 -26.61 4.38 -0.17
C ASN A 370 -26.36 4.48 -1.69
N TYR A 371 -27.31 5.06 -2.40
CA TYR A 371 -27.26 5.29 -3.85
C TYR A 371 -27.05 6.76 -4.21
N ASP A 372 -26.69 7.63 -3.26
CA ASP A 372 -26.53 9.07 -3.50
C ASP A 372 -25.52 9.36 -4.60
N TRP A 373 -24.53 8.48 -4.79
CA TRP A 373 -23.53 8.53 -5.85
C TRP A 373 -24.07 8.27 -7.26
N LEU A 374 -25.22 7.63 -7.40
CA LEU A 374 -25.94 7.52 -8.69
C LEU A 374 -26.54 8.85 -9.15
N SER A 375 -26.63 9.84 -8.25
CA SER A 375 -27.25 11.13 -8.53
C SER A 375 -26.30 12.14 -9.19
N GLY A 376 -25.03 11.79 -9.37
CA GLY A 376 -24.07 12.64 -10.09
C GLY A 376 -24.44 12.74 -11.57
N PRO A 377 -24.19 13.89 -12.23
CA PRO A 377 -24.41 14.00 -13.67
C PRO A 377 -23.45 13.03 -14.37
N TYR A 378 -23.97 11.89 -14.82
CA TYR A 378 -23.31 11.07 -15.82
C TYR A 378 -23.42 11.90 -17.11
N GLU A 379 -22.43 12.76 -17.36
CA GLU A 379 -22.32 13.40 -18.68
C GLU A 379 -22.12 12.26 -19.68
N ASP A 380 -23.14 12.07 -20.51
CA ASP A 380 -23.15 11.11 -21.59
C ASP A 380 -22.09 11.57 -22.57
N ASP A 381 -20.87 11.04 -22.44
CA ASP A 381 -19.73 11.32 -23.32
C ASP A 381 -19.92 10.56 -24.64
N SER A 382 -21.10 10.73 -25.24
CA SER A 382 -21.54 10.13 -26.49
C SER A 382 -21.11 10.94 -27.71
N SER A 383 -20.07 11.77 -27.60
CA SER A 383 -19.58 12.62 -28.69
C SER A 383 -18.22 12.20 -29.23
N ASP A 384 -17.99 10.89 -29.38
CA ASP A 384 -16.85 10.38 -30.13
C ASP A 384 -17.32 9.50 -31.30
N GLU A 385 -18.03 10.13 -32.23
CA GLU A 385 -18.08 9.70 -33.63
C GLU A 385 -18.09 10.93 -34.54
N SER A 386 -17.03 11.05 -35.34
CA SER A 386 -16.86 11.90 -36.53
C SER A 386 -16.57 13.41 -36.34
N THR A 387 -15.31 13.80 -36.55
CA THR A 387 -14.89 14.46 -37.81
C THR A 387 -13.37 14.60 -37.91
N ASN A 388 -12.81 13.99 -38.96
CA ASN A 388 -11.54 14.37 -39.54
C ASN A 388 -11.62 15.83 -40.03
N GLY A 389 -10.68 16.67 -39.62
CA GLY A 389 -10.58 18.06 -40.03
C GLY A 389 -9.17 18.59 -39.82
N ASP A 390 -8.33 18.36 -40.84
CA ASP A 390 -7.01 18.93 -41.06
C ASP A 390 -7.10 20.46 -41.22
N SER A 391 -6.42 21.24 -40.36
CA SER A 391 -5.86 22.55 -40.74
C SER A 391 -4.93 23.13 -39.67
N SER A 392 -3.70 23.36 -40.09
CA SER A 392 -2.66 24.27 -39.57
C SER A 392 -3.13 25.70 -39.25
N ASP A 393 -2.72 26.26 -38.09
CA ASP A 393 -1.75 27.39 -38.00
C ASP A 393 -1.49 27.82 -36.52
N PRO A 394 -0.27 28.28 -36.15
CA PRO A 394 0.06 28.74 -34.80
C PRO A 394 0.34 30.25 -34.74
N ASN A 395 -0.54 31.06 -34.16
CA ASN A 395 -0.18 32.29 -33.44
C ASN A 395 -1.42 33.07 -32.97
N SER A 396 -1.55 33.26 -31.65
CA SER A 396 -1.90 34.57 -31.07
C SER A 396 -1.93 34.41 -29.54
N GLY A 397 -0.98 35.04 -28.87
CA GLY A 397 -1.10 35.33 -27.44
C GLY A 397 -2.09 36.46 -27.21
N ASP A 398 -2.80 36.42 -26.08
CA ASP A 398 -3.16 37.64 -25.35
C ASP A 398 -3.45 37.31 -23.87
N ASP A 399 -2.95 38.21 -23.01
CA ASP A 399 -3.02 38.18 -21.57
C ASP A 399 -4.36 38.74 -21.07
N GLY A 400 -4.98 38.10 -20.07
CA GLY A 400 -6.15 38.66 -19.40
C GLY A 400 -6.53 37.91 -18.10
N PRO A 401 -6.80 38.61 -16.98
CA PRO A 401 -6.87 38.00 -15.66
C PRO A 401 -8.24 37.36 -15.38
N VAL A 402 -8.20 36.11 -14.92
CA VAL A 402 -9.37 35.34 -14.48
C VAL A 402 -9.86 35.85 -13.12
N LYS A 403 -11.06 36.45 -13.10
CA LYS A 403 -11.81 36.76 -11.88
C LYS A 403 -12.37 35.47 -11.28
N SER A 404 -11.92 35.11 -10.08
CA SER A 404 -12.50 34.03 -9.29
C SER A 404 -13.85 34.46 -8.70
N HIS A 405 -14.92 33.74 -9.06
CA HIS A 405 -16.22 33.82 -8.39
C HIS A 405 -16.28 32.75 -7.29
N LEU A 406 -16.20 33.19 -6.04
CA LEU A 406 -16.53 32.37 -4.87
C LEU A 406 -18.07 32.31 -4.73
N PRO A 407 -18.68 31.12 -4.65
CA PRO A 407 -20.09 31.01 -4.29
C PRO A 407 -20.30 31.27 -2.78
N LYS A 408 -21.34 32.06 -2.50
CA LYS A 408 -21.76 32.50 -1.17
C LYS A 408 -22.21 31.33 -0.29
N THR A 409 -21.64 31.22 0.90
CA THR A 409 -22.03 30.30 1.97
C THR A 409 -23.41 30.67 2.54
N ILE A 410 -24.37 29.75 2.44
CA ILE A 410 -25.67 29.86 3.12
C ILE A 410 -25.51 29.27 4.54
N LEU A 411 -25.48 30.13 5.55
CA LEU A 411 -25.59 29.73 6.96
C LEU A 411 -27.04 29.29 7.26
N ARG A 412 -27.27 28.00 7.49
CA ARG A 412 -28.46 27.53 8.23
C ARG A 412 -28.07 27.32 9.70
N LYS A 413 -28.65 28.13 10.58
CA LYS A 413 -28.62 27.93 12.04
C LYS A 413 -29.44 26.67 12.37
N SER A 414 -28.80 25.69 12.99
CA SER A 414 -29.43 24.50 13.57
C SER A 414 -29.39 24.61 15.09
N THR A 415 -30.55 24.80 15.71
CA THR A 415 -30.76 24.70 17.16
C THR A 415 -30.76 23.23 17.58
N LEU A 416 -29.80 22.83 18.40
CA LEU A 416 -29.76 21.51 19.06
C LEU A 416 -30.56 21.56 20.38
N PRO A 417 -31.33 20.51 20.73
CA PRO A 417 -31.85 20.34 22.07
C PRO A 417 -30.82 19.66 22.98
N THR A 418 -30.71 20.18 24.20
CA THR A 418 -29.88 19.68 25.29
C THR A 418 -30.51 18.43 25.92
N THR A 419 -29.78 17.31 25.93
CA THR A 419 -30.12 16.12 26.73
C THR A 419 -29.22 16.00 27.97
N PRO A 420 -29.75 15.57 29.13
CA PRO A 420 -29.01 15.50 30.39
C PRO A 420 -28.09 14.26 30.48
N PRO A 421 -27.10 14.27 31.41
CA PRO A 421 -26.08 13.24 31.47
C PRO A 421 -26.59 11.91 32.04
N LEU A 422 -26.18 10.82 31.39
CA LEU A 422 -26.42 9.43 31.80
C LEU A 422 -25.52 9.07 33.00
N ALA A 423 -26.12 8.54 34.06
CA ALA A 423 -25.42 8.05 35.24
C ALA A 423 -24.61 6.78 34.93
N MET A 424 -23.39 6.70 35.47
CA MET A 424 -22.52 5.53 35.38
C MET A 424 -23.09 4.36 36.20
N MET A 425 -23.39 3.24 35.54
CA MET A 425 -23.59 1.95 36.20
C MET A 425 -22.25 1.21 36.29
N VAL A 426 -21.87 0.87 37.53
CA VAL A 426 -20.74 0.00 37.88
C VAL A 426 -21.14 -1.47 37.63
N PRO A 427 -20.30 -2.30 37.00
CA PRO A 427 -20.59 -3.73 36.87
C PRO A 427 -20.30 -4.50 38.17
N ALA A 428 -21.21 -5.42 38.50
CA ALA A 428 -21.15 -6.31 39.65
C ALA A 428 -20.09 -7.42 39.48
N GLU A 429 -19.36 -7.69 40.57
CA GLU A 429 -18.41 -8.78 40.72
C GLU A 429 -19.11 -10.16 40.68
N MET A 430 -18.61 -11.07 39.85
CA MET A 430 -18.90 -12.50 39.96
C MET A 430 -17.78 -13.18 40.75
N THR A 431 -18.10 -13.62 41.96
CA THR A 431 -17.27 -14.50 42.78
C THR A 431 -17.48 -15.95 42.36
N TYR A 432 -16.42 -16.63 41.93
CA TYR A 432 -16.37 -18.08 41.86
C TYR A 432 -16.03 -18.63 43.26
N LYS A 433 -16.90 -19.50 43.79
CA LYS A 433 -16.57 -20.38 44.93
C LYS A 433 -16.10 -21.74 44.41
N ALA A 434 -15.13 -22.27 45.15
CA ALA A 434 -14.37 -23.50 44.93
C ALA A 434 -15.20 -24.78 44.82
#